data_AF-A0A961DY00-F1
#
_entry.id   AF-A0A961DY00-F1
#
_cell.length_a   1.000
_cell.length_b   1.000
_cell.length_c   1.000
_cell.angle_alpha   90.00
_cell.angle_beta   90.00
_cell.angle_gamma   90.00
#
_symmetry.space_group_name_H-M   'P 1'
#
loop_
_entity.id
_entity.type
_entity.pdbx_description
1 polymer ?
#
loop_
_entity_poly.entity_id
_entity_poly.type
_entity_poly.pdbx_seq_one_letter_code
_entity_poly.pdbx_strand_id
1 'polypeptide(L)'
;MRALLIVDVQNDFCSGGSLAVAGGDDVVPAINALLAGDHGYDHVVATKDYHVDPGDHFSEHPDYVSSWPPHCVAHSPGADFHPELDTTTVEAVFHKGAYAAAYSGFEGRLNGVSLADWLR
;
A
#
# COMPACT_ATOMS: atom_id res chain seq x y z
N MET A 1 -0.28 -10.00 -21.84
CA MET A 1 0.35 -9.39 -20.66
C MET A 1 -0.73 -8.90 -19.71
N ARG A 2 -0.74 -9.38 -18.47
CA ARG A 2 -1.61 -8.95 -17.37
C ARG A 2 -0.76 -8.79 -16.12
N ALA A 3 -0.96 -7.71 -15.38
CA ALA A 3 -0.33 -7.48 -14.08
C ALA A 3 -1.39 -7.46 -12.98
N LEU A 4 -1.03 -7.93 -11.79
CA LEU A 4 -1.77 -7.72 -10.55
C LEU A 4 -1.09 -6.60 -9.76
N LEU A 5 -1.88 -5.61 -9.33
CA LEU A 5 -1.45 -4.56 -8.42
C LEU A 5 -2.13 -4.75 -7.05
N ILE A 6 -1.33 -5.04 -6.02
CA ILE A 6 -1.77 -5.14 -4.62
C ILE A 6 -1.65 -3.75 -3.99
N VAL A 7 -2.77 -3.13 -3.65
CA VAL A 7 -2.78 -1.75 -3.17
C VAL A 7 -2.83 -1.73 -1.65
N ASP A 8 -1.78 -1.18 -1.04
CA ASP A 8 -1.76 -0.68 0.34
C ASP A 8 -2.27 -1.68 1.40
N VAL A 9 -1.87 -2.95 1.31
CA VAL A 9 -2.17 -3.99 2.33
C VAL A 9 -1.20 -3.86 3.51
N GLN A 10 -1.30 -2.73 4.22
CA GLN A 10 -0.39 -2.32 5.29
C GLN A 10 -1.05 -2.38 6.66
N ASN A 11 -0.23 -2.51 7.71
CA ASN A 11 -0.69 -2.64 9.09
C ASN A 11 -1.64 -1.52 9.52
N ASP A 12 -1.35 -0.27 9.15
CA ASP A 12 -2.19 0.87 9.55
C ASP A 12 -3.61 0.84 8.96
N PHE A 13 -3.82 0.12 7.85
CA PHE A 13 -5.14 -0.05 7.23
C PHE A 13 -5.85 -1.34 7.67
N CYS A 14 -5.20 -2.18 8.47
CA CYS A 14 -5.71 -3.45 9.00
C CYS A 14 -6.11 -3.31 10.48
N SER A 15 -6.65 -4.39 11.08
CA SER A 15 -7.10 -4.36 12.47
C SER A 15 -5.97 -3.98 13.43
N GLY A 16 -6.25 -2.98 14.29
CA GLY A 16 -5.27 -2.45 15.25
C GLY A 16 -4.37 -1.34 14.70
N GLY A 17 -4.46 -1.04 13.40
CA GLY A 17 -3.80 0.09 12.75
C GLY A 17 -4.42 1.45 13.11
N SER A 18 -3.67 2.52 12.86
CA SER A 18 -4.13 3.91 13.11
C SER A 18 -5.27 4.36 12.20
N LEU A 19 -5.42 3.76 11.03
CA LEU A 19 -6.49 4.02 10.06
C LEU A 19 -7.15 2.72 9.59
N ALA A 20 -7.47 1.84 10.56
CA ALA A 20 -8.01 0.52 10.29
C ALA A 20 -9.31 0.56 9.46
N VAL A 21 -9.36 -0.23 8.40
CA VAL A 21 -10.56 -0.45 7.58
C VAL A 21 -11.27 -1.71 8.06
N ALA A 22 -12.59 -1.62 8.28
CA ALA A 22 -13.39 -2.78 8.65
C ALA A 22 -13.31 -3.86 7.54
N GLY A 23 -12.86 -5.07 7.91
CA GLY A 23 -12.61 -6.17 6.97
C GLY A 23 -11.29 -6.05 6.20
N GLY A 24 -10.40 -5.11 6.58
CA GLY A 24 -9.09 -4.94 5.95
C GLY A 24 -8.21 -6.19 6.04
N ASP A 25 -8.34 -6.98 7.10
CA ASP A 25 -7.59 -8.23 7.27
C ASP A 25 -8.06 -9.33 6.31
N ASP A 26 -9.33 -9.31 5.88
CA ASP A 26 -9.94 -10.37 5.07
C ASP A 26 -9.34 -10.44 3.65
N VAL A 27 -8.72 -9.35 3.17
CA VAL A 27 -8.07 -9.32 1.85
C VAL A 27 -6.78 -10.14 1.84
N VAL A 28 -6.11 -10.30 2.98
CA VAL A 28 -4.82 -11.00 3.10
C VAL A 28 -4.95 -12.49 2.71
N PRO A 29 -5.84 -13.29 3.34
CA PRO A 29 -6.01 -14.69 2.92
C PRO A 29 -6.55 -14.80 1.48
N ALA A 30 -7.35 -13.84 1.00
CA ALA A 30 -7.85 -13.86 -0.37
C ALA A 30 -6.74 -13.65 -1.41
N ILE A 31 -5.84 -12.69 -1.17
CA ILE A 31 -4.67 -12.43 -2.02
C ILE A 31 -3.72 -13.62 -2.00
N ASN A 32 -3.39 -14.15 -0.81
CA ASN A 32 -2.53 -15.31 -0.68
C ASN A 32 -3.11 -16.53 -1.43
N ALA A 33 -4.41 -16.79 -1.30
CA ALA A 33 -5.07 -17.88 -2.00
C ALA A 33 -5.06 -17.70 -3.53
N LEU A 34 -5.23 -16.47 -4.01
CA LEU A 34 -5.11 -16.15 -5.44
C LEU A 34 -3.69 -16.45 -5.95
N LEU A 35 -2.66 -16.04 -5.20
CA LEU A 35 -1.26 -16.16 -5.61
C LEU A 35 -0.65 -17.55 -5.40
N ALA A 36 -1.27 -18.40 -4.57
CA ALA A 36 -0.79 -19.77 -4.32
C ALA A 36 -0.95 -20.73 -5.52
N GLY A 37 -1.78 -20.38 -6.50
CA GLY A 37 -2.07 -21.20 -7.68
C GLY A 37 -1.48 -20.65 -8.99
N ASP A 38 -1.89 -21.24 -10.10
CA ASP A 38 -1.68 -20.65 -11.43
C ASP A 38 -2.62 -19.43 -11.60
N HIS A 39 -2.13 -18.27 -11.17
CA HIS A 39 -2.90 -17.02 -11.13
C HIS A 39 -2.99 -16.32 -12.50
N GLY A 40 -2.22 -16.76 -13.51
CA GLY A 40 -2.28 -16.23 -14.88
C GLY A 40 -1.94 -14.74 -15.02
N TYR A 41 -1.19 -14.19 -14.07
CA TYR A 41 -0.61 -12.84 -14.16
C TYR A 41 0.86 -12.98 -14.56
N ASP A 42 1.28 -12.17 -15.52
CA ASP A 42 2.68 -12.10 -15.95
C ASP A 42 3.53 -11.33 -14.94
N HIS A 43 2.91 -10.38 -14.21
CA HIS A 43 3.57 -9.60 -13.16
C HIS A 43 2.71 -9.44 -11.90
N VAL A 44 3.35 -9.43 -10.73
CA VAL A 44 2.73 -9.08 -9.44
C VAL A 44 3.53 -7.97 -8.76
N VAL A 45 2.88 -6.84 -8.53
CA VAL A 45 3.49 -5.65 -7.90
C VAL A 45 2.59 -5.09 -6.81
N ALA A 46 3.16 -4.27 -5.92
CA ALA A 46 2.42 -3.66 -4.83
C ALA A 46 2.68 -2.16 -4.70
N THR A 47 1.73 -1.43 -4.12
CA THR A 47 1.96 -0.07 -3.63
C THR A 47 1.99 -0.03 -2.11
N LYS A 48 2.65 1.00 -1.59
CA LYS A 48 2.59 1.37 -0.18
C LYS A 48 2.44 2.87 -0.04
N ASP A 49 1.53 3.31 0.81
CA ASP A 49 1.66 4.62 1.43
C ASP A 49 2.91 4.65 2.30
N TYR A 50 3.66 5.73 2.20
CA TYR A 50 4.94 5.86 2.87
C TYR A 50 5.24 7.32 3.15
N HIS A 51 4.71 7.82 4.25
CA HIS A 51 4.69 9.24 4.58
C HIS A 51 5.93 9.64 5.40
N VAL A 52 6.77 10.52 4.86
CA VAL A 52 7.91 11.11 5.59
C VAL A 52 7.45 12.36 6.33
N ASP A 53 6.84 13.29 5.59
CA ASP A 53 6.26 14.52 6.11
C ASP A 53 5.18 15.04 5.12
N PRO A 54 3.94 14.54 5.20
CA PRO A 54 2.92 14.84 4.20
C PRO A 54 2.14 16.14 4.49
N GLY A 55 2.59 16.94 5.46
CA GLY A 55 1.96 18.22 5.83
C GLY A 55 0.50 18.07 6.26
N ASP A 56 -0.38 18.88 5.67
CA ASP A 56 -1.82 18.97 6.00
C ASP A 56 -2.60 17.66 5.79
N HIS A 57 -1.98 16.64 5.18
CA HIS A 57 -2.55 15.29 5.11
C HIS A 57 -2.76 14.67 6.51
N PHE A 58 -1.91 15.01 7.49
CA PHE A 58 -2.04 14.55 8.87
C PHE A 58 -2.64 15.61 9.79
N SER A 59 -3.54 15.19 10.67
CA SER A 59 -4.19 16.03 11.68
C SER A 59 -4.46 15.23 12.96
N GLU A 60 -4.35 15.88 14.12
CA GLU A 60 -4.85 15.34 15.40
C GLU A 60 -6.39 15.36 15.48
N HIS A 61 -7.03 16.17 14.62
CA HIS A 61 -8.48 16.30 14.47
C HIS A 61 -8.87 16.12 13.00
N PRO A 62 -8.73 14.91 12.44
CA PRO A 62 -8.95 14.64 11.02
C PRO A 62 -10.42 14.74 10.63
N ASP A 63 -10.68 15.20 9.41
CA ASP A 63 -12.01 15.25 8.80
C ASP A 63 -12.38 13.98 8.02
N TYR A 64 -11.41 13.07 7.80
CA TYR A 64 -11.55 11.85 6.99
C TYR A 64 -11.99 12.10 5.54
N VAL A 65 -11.69 13.30 5.03
CA VAL A 65 -11.94 13.71 3.65
C VAL A 65 -10.65 14.21 3.02
N SER A 66 -10.00 15.17 3.68
CA SER A 66 -8.77 15.82 3.22
C SER A 66 -7.62 15.69 4.22
N SER A 67 -7.93 15.32 5.46
CA SER A 67 -6.98 15.10 6.55
C SER A 67 -7.29 13.80 7.28
N TRP A 68 -6.23 13.16 7.77
CA TRP A 68 -6.25 11.81 8.35
C TRP A 68 -5.44 11.78 9.64
N PRO A 69 -5.68 10.83 10.56
CA PRO A 69 -4.72 10.57 11.63
C PRO A 69 -3.37 10.17 11.01
N PRO A 70 -2.22 10.40 11.67
CA PRO A 70 -0.94 9.87 11.21
C PRO A 70 -1.01 8.36 10.96
N HIS A 71 -0.65 7.93 9.75
CA HIS A 71 -0.67 6.55 9.30
C HIS A 71 0.47 6.30 8.32
N CYS A 72 0.88 5.05 8.13
CA CYS A 72 1.91 4.61 7.19
C CYS A 72 3.17 5.48 7.23
N VAL A 73 3.56 5.93 8.43
CA VAL A 73 4.73 6.79 8.64
C VAL A 73 5.98 6.01 8.26
N ALA A 74 6.87 6.65 7.50
CA ALA A 74 8.10 6.05 7.02
C ALA A 74 8.89 5.40 8.18
N HIS A 75 9.36 4.18 7.96
CA HIS A 75 10.09 3.36 8.93
C HIS A 75 9.30 2.94 10.20
N SER A 76 7.99 3.16 10.24
CA SER A 76 7.14 2.65 11.32
C SER A 76 6.58 1.27 11.00
N PRO A 77 6.23 0.46 12.02
CA PRO A 77 5.51 -0.81 11.81
C PRO A 77 4.19 -0.63 11.06
N GLY A 78 3.50 0.50 11.27
CA GLY A 78 2.24 0.82 10.58
C GLY A 78 2.39 0.92 9.07
N ALA A 79 3.58 1.29 8.59
CA ALA A 79 3.90 1.32 7.17
C ALA A 79 4.30 -0.05 6.61
N ASP A 80 4.56 -1.08 7.42
CA ASP A 80 4.90 -2.41 6.89
C ASP A 80 3.66 -3.10 6.28
N PHE A 81 3.89 -4.07 5.39
CA PHE A 81 2.80 -4.94 4.94
C PHE A 81 2.20 -5.70 6.12
N HIS A 82 0.93 -6.07 6.00
CA HIS A 82 0.31 -6.98 6.97
C HIS A 82 1.18 -8.25 7.10
N PRO A 83 1.53 -8.69 8.32
CA PRO A 83 2.53 -9.75 8.53
C PRO A 83 2.15 -11.11 7.92
N GLU A 84 0.87 -11.34 7.68
CA GLU A 84 0.37 -12.57 7.05
C GLU A 84 0.28 -12.48 5.52
N LEU A 85 0.56 -11.33 4.90
CA LEU A 85 0.60 -11.21 3.45
C LEU A 85 1.85 -11.92 2.91
N ASP A 86 1.66 -12.90 2.02
CA ASP A 86 2.76 -13.54 1.33
C ASP A 86 3.26 -12.63 0.20
N THR A 87 4.43 -12.03 0.40
CA THR A 87 5.05 -11.13 -0.58
C THR A 87 6.09 -11.82 -1.46
N THR A 88 6.19 -13.15 -1.42
CA THR A 88 7.23 -13.90 -2.14
C THR A 88 7.17 -13.68 -3.65
N THR A 89 5.97 -13.50 -4.21
CA THR A 89 5.75 -13.26 -5.64
C THR A 89 5.77 -11.78 -6.04
N VAL A 90 5.86 -10.85 -5.08
CA VAL A 90 5.85 -9.41 -5.37
C VAL A 90 7.21 -8.99 -5.93
N GLU A 91 7.23 -8.60 -7.20
CA GLU A 91 8.45 -8.23 -7.93
C GLU A 91 8.94 -6.81 -7.62
N ALA A 92 8.00 -5.90 -7.34
CA ALA A 92 8.28 -4.49 -7.12
C ALA A 92 7.27 -3.85 -6.16
N VAL A 93 7.77 -2.92 -5.36
CA VAL A 93 6.97 -2.12 -4.41
C VAL A 93 7.14 -0.64 -4.72
N PHE A 94 6.03 0.04 -4.98
CA PHE A 94 5.98 1.45 -5.34
C PHE A 94 5.51 2.28 -4.15
N HIS A 95 6.39 3.14 -3.63
CA HIS A 95 6.05 4.01 -2.51
C HIS A 95 5.45 5.31 -3.01
N LYS A 96 4.36 5.75 -2.39
CA LYS A 96 3.67 7.02 -2.66
C LYS A 96 3.52 7.84 -1.37
N GLY A 97 3.30 9.14 -1.53
CA GLY A 97 2.92 10.02 -0.41
C GLY A 97 4.05 10.56 0.47
N ALA A 98 5.32 10.46 0.07
CA ALA A 98 6.46 10.83 0.93
C ALA A 98 6.35 12.25 1.53
N TYR A 99 5.94 13.24 0.73
CA TYR A 99 5.89 14.65 1.14
C TYR A 99 4.57 15.35 0.76
N ALA A 100 3.52 14.57 0.48
CA ALA A 100 2.18 15.06 0.13
C ALA A 100 1.17 13.91 0.26
N ALA A 101 -0.12 14.23 0.24
CA ALA A 101 -1.16 13.22 0.06
C ALA A 101 -0.97 12.50 -1.30
N ALA A 102 -1.22 11.19 -1.34
CA ALA A 102 -1.23 10.39 -2.56
C ALA A 102 -2.33 9.33 -2.47
N TYR A 103 -3.18 9.25 -3.49
CA TYR A 103 -4.36 8.38 -3.47
C TYR A 103 -4.28 7.28 -4.53
N SER A 104 -3.58 7.53 -5.62
CA SER A 104 -3.41 6.60 -6.72
C SER A 104 -2.09 5.85 -6.61
N GLY A 105 -2.13 4.53 -6.81
CA GLY A 105 -0.91 3.72 -6.93
C GLY A 105 0.02 4.20 -8.06
N PHE A 106 -0.51 4.88 -9.08
CA PHE A 106 0.28 5.44 -10.19
C PHE A 106 1.13 6.65 -9.80
N GLU A 107 0.92 7.22 -8.61
CA GLU A 107 1.79 8.23 -8.02
C GLU A 107 3.05 7.60 -7.40
N GLY A 108 3.03 6.28 -7.21
CA GLY A 108 4.10 5.51 -6.60
C GLY A 108 5.34 5.40 -7.47
N ARG A 109 6.51 5.35 -6.80
CA ARG A 109 7.81 5.22 -7.44
C ARG A 109 8.67 4.14 -6.79
N LEU A 110 9.49 3.49 -7.61
CA LEU A 110 10.57 2.59 -7.21
C LEU A 110 11.87 3.10 -7.82
N ASN A 111 12.81 3.55 -6.98
CA ASN A 111 14.12 4.07 -7.43
C ASN A 111 14.01 5.12 -8.56
N GLY A 112 13.01 6.01 -8.46
CA GLY A 112 12.74 7.06 -9.45
C GLY A 112 11.84 6.64 -10.62
N VAL A 113 11.64 5.35 -10.86
CA VAL A 113 10.76 4.82 -11.91
C VAL A 113 9.30 4.84 -11.44
N SER A 114 8.39 5.38 -12.27
CA SER A 114 6.96 5.39 -11.94
C SER A 114 6.34 4.01 -12.17
N LEU A 115 5.24 3.69 -11.47
CA LEU A 115 4.47 2.47 -11.74
C LEU A 115 4.04 2.38 -13.22
N ALA A 116 3.61 3.50 -13.80
CA ALA A 116 3.20 3.55 -15.21
C ALA A 116 4.34 3.20 -16.17
N ASP A 117 5.56 3.64 -15.89
CA ASP A 117 6.72 3.34 -16.73
C ASP A 117 7.22 1.91 -16.53
N TRP A 118 7.10 1.35 -15.32
CA TRP A 118 7.47 -0.04 -15.04
C TRP A 118 6.55 -1.04 -15.74
N LEU A 119 5.25 -0.71 -15.87
CA LEU A 119 4.25 -1.57 -16.52
C LEU A 119 4.28 -1.56 -18.06
N ARG A 120 5.13 -0.72 -18.68
CA ARG A 120 5.26 -0.59 -20.14
C ARG A 120 6.34 -1.50 -20.70
#